data_AF-A0AAN8KJC9-F1
#
_entry.id   AF-A0AAN8KJC9-F1
#
_cell.length_a   1.000
_cell.length_b   1.000
_cell.length_c   1.000
_cell.angle_alpha   90.00
_cell.angle_beta   90.00
_cell.angle_gamma   90.00
#
_symmetry.space_group_name_H-M   'P 1'
#
loop_
_entity.id
_entity.type
_entity.pdbx_description
1 polymer ?
#
loop_
_entity_poly.entity_id
_entity_poly.type
_entity_poly.pdbx_seq_one_letter_code
_entity_poly.pdbx_strand_id
1 'polypeptide(L)'
;SGVFSECHCCDEERAQRLLIRISSSWGQTTCLRLALEADDKSFVAHSGVQALLTQIWCGELAVDNPLWRVLLCMLFFPLIYTGFLGFRRDESIHRETERSAELLTMESLTGSQACTRRKSPEQIPLGLKPLTVSTRLVSLFTSPQVKFYWNILSYFSFLLLFSVVLMIDFQATPSWREGLLYVWFISLVCEEVRQLFHEQDGFGFRKKADMYINDMWNILDVLSILLFIIGLAFRLTTRLFYAGKVILCIDFIIFCLRLMAIFIISKTLGPKIIIVRRMDTGTVPSDKPTAQQTDSTWSL
;
A
#
# COMPACT_ATOMS: atom_id res chain seq x y z
N SER A 1 1.91 2.59 29.93
CA SER A 1 2.68 2.80 28.69
C SER A 1 3.12 1.44 28.17
N GLY A 2 2.94 1.16 26.88
CA GLY A 2 3.40 -0.09 26.27
C GLY A 2 4.88 -0.03 25.90
N VAL A 3 5.59 -1.16 25.92
CA VAL A 3 7.04 -1.25 25.62
C VAL A 3 7.38 -0.63 24.26
N PHE A 4 6.56 -0.91 23.24
CA PHE A 4 6.76 -0.34 21.91
C PHE A 4 6.65 1.20 21.90
N SER A 5 5.70 1.75 22.65
CA SER A 5 5.50 3.20 22.74
C SER A 5 6.72 3.89 23.36
N GLU A 6 7.33 3.28 24.37
CA GLU A 6 8.53 3.81 25.01
C GLU A 6 9.72 3.79 24.03
N CYS A 7 9.91 2.68 23.33
CA CYS A 7 10.96 2.56 22.31
C CYS A 7 10.75 3.55 21.16
N HIS A 8 9.51 3.74 20.72
CA HIS A 8 9.16 4.69 19.67
C HIS A 8 9.40 6.14 20.08
N CYS A 9 9.09 6.50 21.33
CA CYS A 9 9.42 7.83 21.87
C CYS A 9 10.94 8.08 21.95
N CYS A 10 11.73 7.03 22.18
CA CYS A 10 13.19 7.15 22.23
C CYS A 10 13.84 7.28 20.84
N ASP A 11 13.50 6.39 19.91
CA ASP A 11 14.04 6.36 18.54
C ASP A 11 13.06 5.66 17.59
N GLU A 12 12.36 6.47 16.78
CA GLU A 12 11.36 6.00 15.83
C GLU A 12 11.96 5.03 14.80
N GLU A 13 13.11 5.34 14.19
CA GLU A 13 13.68 4.52 13.13
C GLU A 13 14.13 3.14 13.63
N ARG A 14 14.67 3.07 14.85
CA ARG A 14 15.05 1.79 15.46
C ARG A 14 13.82 0.99 15.85
N ALA A 15 12.80 1.63 16.40
CA ALA A 15 11.55 0.97 16.76
C ALA A 15 10.87 0.35 15.53
N GLN A 16 10.82 1.07 14.41
CA GLN A 16 10.29 0.56 13.15
C GLN A 16 11.09 -0.64 12.60
N ARG A 17 12.43 -0.58 12.67
CA ARG A 17 13.30 -1.70 12.26
C ARG A 17 13.06 -2.97 13.08
N LEU A 18 12.68 -2.85 14.35
CA LEU A 18 12.35 -4.02 15.18
C LEU A 18 11.08 -4.74 14.68
N LEU A 19 10.10 -4.02 14.12
CA LEU A 19 8.84 -4.62 13.64
C LEU A 19 9.02 -5.48 12.40
N ILE A 20 9.89 -5.05 11.48
CA ILE A 20 10.17 -5.74 10.20
C ILE A 20 11.28 -6.78 10.30
N ARG A 21 12.00 -6.83 11.42
CA ARG A 21 13.09 -7.78 11.61
C ARG A 21 12.55 -9.20 11.68
N ILE A 22 13.20 -10.09 10.94
CA ILE A 22 12.93 -11.53 11.02
C ILE A 22 13.57 -12.08 12.30
N SER A 23 12.77 -12.74 13.12
CA SER A 23 13.23 -13.37 14.35
C SER A 23 13.46 -14.87 14.16
N SER A 24 14.69 -15.33 14.36
CA SER A 24 15.03 -16.76 14.30
C SER A 24 14.40 -17.57 15.43
N SER A 25 14.17 -16.97 16.60
CA SER A 25 13.56 -17.63 17.76
C SER A 25 12.07 -17.93 17.58
N TRP A 26 11.41 -17.31 16.61
CA TRP A 26 9.95 -17.40 16.39
C TRP A 26 9.64 -17.86 14.96
N GLY A 27 10.37 -18.87 14.48
CA GLY A 27 10.07 -19.52 13.19
C GLY A 27 10.31 -18.66 11.96
N GLN A 28 11.29 -17.74 12.00
CA GLN A 28 11.60 -16.81 10.90
C GLN A 28 10.42 -15.91 10.51
N THR A 29 9.56 -15.57 11.48
CA THR A 29 8.46 -14.61 11.29
C THR A 29 8.85 -13.20 11.73
N THR A 30 8.11 -12.20 11.25
CA THR A 30 8.23 -10.80 11.69
C THR A 30 7.24 -10.50 12.80
N CYS A 31 7.57 -9.55 13.68
CA CYS A 31 6.69 -9.14 14.77
C CYS A 31 5.36 -8.59 14.24
N LEU A 32 5.40 -7.84 13.14
CA LEU A 32 4.20 -7.34 12.48
C LEU A 32 3.30 -8.46 11.96
N ARG A 33 3.87 -9.53 11.38
CA ARG A 33 3.10 -10.70 10.89
C ARG A 33 2.41 -11.43 12.03
N LEU A 34 3.09 -11.62 13.17
CA LEU A 34 2.50 -12.25 14.36
C LEU A 34 1.34 -11.42 14.93
N ALA A 35 1.48 -10.09 14.97
CA ALA A 35 0.42 -9.22 15.44
C ALA A 35 -0.82 -9.23 14.52
N LEU A 36 -0.62 -9.33 13.21
CA LEU A 36 -1.70 -9.46 12.22
C LEU A 36 -2.41 -10.82 12.31
N GLU A 37 -1.66 -11.91 12.46
CA GLU A 37 -2.21 -13.26 12.65
C GLU A 37 -3.04 -13.36 13.95
N ALA A 38 -2.65 -12.63 14.98
CA ALA A 38 -3.35 -12.56 16.26
C ALA A 38 -4.56 -11.58 16.26
N ASP A 39 -4.85 -10.90 15.15
CA ASP A 39 -5.89 -9.85 15.03
C ASP A 39 -5.82 -8.79 16.15
N ASP A 40 -4.60 -8.40 16.56
CA ASP A 40 -4.41 -7.36 17.58
C ASP A 40 -4.61 -5.96 17.00
N LYS A 41 -5.89 -5.59 16.86
CA LYS A 41 -6.34 -4.28 16.35
C LYS A 41 -5.78 -3.11 17.16
N SER A 42 -5.51 -3.30 18.46
CA SER A 42 -5.04 -2.22 19.34
C SER A 42 -3.58 -1.88 19.07
N PHE A 43 -2.76 -2.91 18.86
CA PHE A 43 -1.35 -2.76 18.49
C PHE A 43 -1.18 -2.21 17.08
N VAL A 44 -1.94 -2.73 16.11
CA VAL A 44 -1.86 -2.27 14.71
C VAL A 44 -2.31 -0.81 14.57
N ALA A 45 -3.27 -0.36 15.37
CA ALA A 45 -3.74 1.03 15.37
C ALA A 45 -2.76 2.03 16.00
N HIS A 46 -1.64 1.58 16.58
CA HIS A 46 -0.65 2.46 17.18
C HIS A 46 0.01 3.38 16.14
N SER A 47 0.25 4.64 16.48
CA SER A 47 0.73 5.68 15.55
C SER A 47 2.05 5.31 14.87
N GLY A 48 3.01 4.76 15.61
CA GLY A 48 4.29 4.31 15.04
C GLY A 48 4.17 3.15 14.04
N VAL A 49 3.21 2.23 14.26
CA VAL A 49 2.95 1.13 13.32
C VAL A 49 2.27 1.65 12.06
N GLN A 50 1.33 2.60 12.20
CA GLN A 50 0.67 3.26 11.07
C GLN A 50 1.64 4.13 10.25
N ALA A 51 2.59 4.80 10.91
CA ALA A 51 3.65 5.54 10.23
C ALA A 51 4.52 4.62 9.38
N LEU A 52 4.94 3.47 9.94
CA LEU A 52 5.69 2.45 9.21
C LEU A 52 4.90 1.88 8.01
N LEU A 53 3.63 1.53 8.19
CA LEU A 53 2.77 1.02 7.11
C LEU A 53 2.61 2.06 5.99
N THR A 54 2.44 3.33 6.35
CA THR A 54 2.37 4.44 5.39
C THR A 54 3.68 4.60 4.64
N GLN A 55 4.82 4.47 5.32
CA GLN A 55 6.14 4.53 4.72
C GLN A 55 6.40 3.36 3.75
N ILE A 56 5.93 2.16 4.08
CA ILE A 56 5.98 1.00 3.17
C ILE A 56 5.07 1.24 1.95
N TRP A 57 3.87 1.80 2.16
CA TRP A 57 2.92 2.09 1.09
C TRP A 57 3.42 3.13 0.09
N CYS A 58 3.93 4.27 0.57
CA CYS A 58 4.51 5.32 -0.27
C CYS A 58 5.82 4.86 -0.94
N GLY A 59 6.51 3.88 -0.36
CA GLY A 59 7.75 3.33 -0.91
C GLY A 59 8.88 4.36 -0.82
N GLU A 60 9.39 4.80 -1.97
CA GLU A 60 10.47 5.79 -2.07
C GLU A 60 9.97 7.24 -2.21
N LEU A 61 8.66 7.44 -2.37
CA LEU A 61 8.05 8.77 -2.39
C LEU A 61 7.99 9.32 -0.97
N ALA A 62 8.14 10.64 -0.84
CA ALA A 62 7.89 11.32 0.43
C ALA A 62 6.40 11.20 0.80
N VAL A 63 6.13 11.06 2.10
CA VAL A 63 4.77 10.85 2.63
C VAL A 63 3.91 12.12 2.48
N ASP A 64 4.54 13.29 2.39
CA ASP A 64 3.88 14.59 2.32
C ASP A 64 3.31 14.92 0.92
N ASN A 65 3.55 14.06 -0.07
CA ASN A 65 3.04 14.29 -1.42
C ASN A 65 1.50 14.14 -1.44
N PRO A 66 0.75 15.17 -1.84
CA PRO A 66 -0.69 15.04 -2.00
C PRO A 66 -1.03 14.12 -3.18
N LEU A 67 -2.09 13.33 -3.03
CA LEU A 67 -2.49 12.28 -3.98
C LEU A 67 -2.67 12.79 -5.42
N TRP A 68 -3.23 13.99 -5.59
CA TRP A 68 -3.45 14.56 -6.92
C TRP A 68 -2.15 14.84 -7.68
N ARG A 69 -1.06 15.19 -6.97
CA ARG A 69 0.25 15.37 -7.60
C ARG A 69 0.81 14.05 -8.10
N VAL A 70 0.63 13.00 -7.30
CA VAL A 70 1.04 11.63 -7.66
C VAL A 70 0.27 11.14 -8.90
N LEU A 71 -1.05 11.34 -8.94
CA LEU A 71 -1.90 10.99 -10.10
C LEU A 71 -1.54 11.81 -11.35
N LEU A 72 -1.29 13.12 -11.20
CA LEU A 72 -0.91 13.98 -12.31
C LEU A 72 0.44 13.56 -12.90
N CYS A 73 1.42 13.20 -12.06
CA CYS A 73 2.71 12.68 -12.51
C CYS A 73 2.61 11.31 -13.18
N MET A 74 1.62 10.47 -12.84
CA MET A 74 1.36 9.22 -13.56
C MET A 74 0.78 9.47 -14.95
N LEU A 75 -0.15 10.43 -15.08
CA LEU A 75 -0.76 10.77 -16.36
C LEU A 75 0.24 11.47 -17.28
N PHE A 76 1.09 12.33 -16.70
CA PHE A 76 2.06 13.11 -17.45
C PHE A 76 3.47 12.86 -16.92
N PHE A 77 4.12 11.83 -17.46
CA PHE A 77 5.50 11.48 -17.11
C PHE A 77 6.52 12.63 -17.21
N PRO A 78 6.41 13.59 -18.16
CA PRO A 78 7.35 14.71 -18.21
C PRO A 78 7.29 15.65 -17.00
N LEU A 79 6.26 15.58 -16.14
CA LEU A 79 6.20 16.38 -14.91
C LEU A 79 7.24 15.94 -13.86
N ILE A 80 7.73 14.70 -13.94
CA ILE A 80 8.75 14.17 -13.02
C ILE A 80 10.07 14.95 -13.14
N TYR A 81 10.36 15.48 -14.33
CA TYR A 81 11.57 16.28 -14.59
C TYR A 81 11.54 17.64 -13.86
N THR A 82 10.36 18.16 -13.53
CA THR A 82 10.20 19.49 -12.92
C THR A 82 10.41 19.51 -11.41
N GLY A 83 10.71 18.37 -10.79
CA GLY A 83 10.85 18.27 -9.32
C GLY A 83 9.52 18.43 -8.56
N PHE A 84 8.39 18.28 -9.25
CA PHE A 84 7.04 18.45 -8.68
C PHE A 84 6.68 17.39 -7.62
N LEU A 85 7.38 16.26 -7.62
CA LEU A 85 7.19 15.15 -6.70
C LEU A 85 8.38 15.07 -5.72
N GLY A 86 8.09 15.05 -4.42
CA GLY A 86 9.10 14.87 -3.38
C GLY A 86 9.53 13.41 -3.26
N PHE A 87 10.83 13.14 -3.29
CA PHE A 87 11.39 11.82 -3.01
C PHE A 87 12.00 11.80 -1.61
N ARG A 88 11.77 10.73 -0.86
CA ARG A 88 12.26 10.58 0.52
C ARG A 88 13.79 10.65 0.58
N ARG A 89 14.48 10.11 -0.42
CA ARG A 89 15.95 10.14 -0.50
C ARG A 89 16.50 11.56 -0.73
N ASP A 90 15.76 12.44 -1.42
CA ASP A 90 16.17 13.84 -1.56
C ASP A 90 15.96 14.60 -0.22
N GLU A 91 14.88 14.28 0.52
CA GLU A 91 14.63 14.84 1.85
C GLU A 91 15.69 14.39 2.88
N SER A 92 16.12 13.12 2.85
CA SER A 92 17.17 12.64 3.74
C SER A 92 18.52 13.30 3.45
N ILE A 93 18.85 13.52 2.16
CA ILE A 93 20.06 14.26 1.76
C ILE A 93 20.01 15.69 2.29
N HIS A 94 18.84 16.35 2.18
CA HIS A 94 18.69 17.72 2.67
C HIS A 94 18.88 17.80 4.20
N ARG A 95 18.25 16.90 4.96
CA ARG A 95 18.39 16.85 6.43
C ARG A 95 19.83 16.55 6.88
N GLU A 96 20.55 15.69 6.17
CA GLU A 96 21.96 15.41 6.47
C GLU A 96 22.87 16.61 6.16
N THR A 97 22.56 17.34 5.08
CA THR A 97 23.28 18.56 4.70
C THR A 97 23.07 19.67 5.73
N GLU A 98 21.83 19.88 6.18
CA GLU A 98 21.50 20.85 7.23
C GLU A 98 22.17 20.50 8.56
N ARG A 99 22.08 19.24 9.02
CA ARG A 99 22.77 18.80 10.25
C ARG A 99 24.28 19.00 10.18
N SER A 100 24.88 18.74 9.01
CA SER A 100 26.31 18.95 8.81
C SER A 100 26.67 20.44 8.84
N ALA A 101 25.83 21.30 8.26
CA ALA A 101 26.03 22.76 8.29
C ALA A 101 25.87 23.33 9.71
N GLU A 102 24.89 22.86 10.48
CA GLU A 102 24.70 23.25 11.89
C GLU A 102 25.89 22.84 12.76
N LEU A 103 26.40 21.60 12.60
CA LEU A 103 27.60 21.12 13.27
C LEU A 103 28.81 22.02 12.99
N LEU A 104 29.05 22.35 11.72
CA LEU A 104 30.15 23.24 11.30
C LEU A 104 29.99 24.66 11.86
N THR A 105 28.76 25.17 11.94
CA THR A 105 28.46 26.49 12.49
C THR A 105 28.70 26.53 14.00
N MET A 106 28.29 25.48 14.71
CA MET A 106 28.47 25.35 16.16
C MET A 106 29.95 25.20 16.54
N GLU A 107 30.74 24.46 15.75
CA GLU A 107 32.21 24.38 15.90
C GLU A 107 32.89 25.75 15.71
N SER A 108 32.43 26.55 14.74
CA SER A 108 32.97 27.90 14.52
C SER A 108 32.64 28.87 15.66
N LEU A 109 31.48 28.70 16.33
CA LEU A 109 31.04 29.57 17.43
C LEU A 109 31.66 29.20 18.79
N THR A 110 31.95 27.93 19.04
CA THR A 110 32.57 27.49 20.31
C THR A 110 34.08 27.70 20.38
N GLY A 111 34.73 28.11 19.28
CA GLY A 111 36.16 28.48 19.27
C GLY A 111 37.11 27.36 19.74
N SER A 112 36.62 26.13 19.85
CA SER A 112 37.38 25.01 20.38
C SER A 112 38.06 24.27 19.23
N GLN A 113 39.34 24.57 19.00
CA GLN A 113 40.23 23.64 18.30
C GLN A 113 40.54 22.44 19.22
N ALA A 114 39.53 21.64 19.55
CA ALA A 114 39.73 20.38 20.24
C ALA A 114 40.10 19.30 19.20
N CYS A 115 41.41 19.10 19.05
CA CYS A 115 42.04 17.94 18.40
C CYS A 115 41.62 17.65 16.95
N THR A 116 42.26 18.35 16.01
CA THR A 116 42.59 17.78 14.68
C THR A 116 43.54 16.59 14.83
N ARG A 117 43.03 15.45 15.30
CA ARG A 117 43.56 14.16 14.89
C ARG A 117 43.04 13.95 13.48
N ARG A 118 43.89 14.15 12.46
CA ARG A 118 43.65 13.75 11.07
C ARG A 118 43.06 12.34 11.04
N LYS A 119 41.73 12.23 11.01
CA LYS A 119 41.07 11.23 10.19
C LYS A 119 41.06 11.84 8.79
N SER A 120 41.60 11.09 7.85
CA SER A 120 41.45 11.34 6.41
C SER A 120 40.01 11.80 6.11
N PRO A 121 39.77 12.72 5.15
CA PRO A 121 38.43 13.13 4.72
C PRO A 121 37.72 12.01 3.92
N GLU A 122 37.75 10.79 4.43
CA GLU A 122 37.28 9.57 3.77
C GLU A 122 36.39 8.76 4.73
N GLN A 123 35.46 9.43 5.42
CA GLN A 123 34.32 8.80 6.10
C GLN A 123 33.26 9.84 6.50
N ILE A 124 32.83 10.65 5.53
CA ILE A 124 31.41 11.04 5.45
C ILE A 124 30.65 9.73 5.24
N PRO A 125 29.53 9.43 5.92
CA PRO A 125 28.77 8.22 5.65
C PRO A 125 28.41 8.15 4.17
N LEU A 126 29.13 7.29 3.46
CA LEU A 126 28.76 6.59 2.25
C LEU A 126 27.64 7.22 1.39
N GLY A 127 28.00 8.20 0.55
CA GLY A 127 27.58 8.21 -0.85
C GLY A 127 26.07 8.26 -1.17
N LEU A 128 25.29 9.11 -0.52
CA LEU A 128 23.96 9.45 -1.03
C LEU A 128 24.08 10.41 -2.22
N LYS A 129 24.26 9.85 -3.42
CA LYS A 129 24.18 10.62 -4.67
C LYS A 129 22.72 11.08 -4.90
N PRO A 130 22.50 12.32 -5.39
CA PRO A 130 21.17 12.75 -5.81
C PRO A 130 20.66 11.81 -6.91
N LEU A 131 19.37 11.47 -6.89
CA LEU A 131 18.83 10.50 -7.85
C LEU A 131 18.87 11.09 -9.26
N THR A 132 19.48 10.34 -10.19
CA THR A 132 19.32 10.57 -11.62
C THR A 132 17.86 10.44 -12.03
N VAL A 133 17.44 11.18 -13.06
CA VAL A 133 16.03 11.21 -13.50
C VAL A 133 15.48 9.83 -13.85
N SER A 134 16.26 8.98 -14.53
CA SER A 134 15.84 7.61 -14.85
C SER A 134 15.61 6.79 -13.57
N THR A 135 16.45 6.98 -12.55
CA THR A 135 16.29 6.33 -11.24
C THR A 135 15.05 6.84 -10.52
N ARG A 136 14.71 8.14 -10.63
CA ARG A 136 13.46 8.70 -10.11
C ARG A 136 12.24 8.07 -10.76
N LEU A 137 12.26 7.88 -12.07
CA LEU A 137 11.16 7.24 -12.81
C LEU A 137 10.98 5.77 -12.39
N VAL A 138 12.08 5.00 -12.34
CA VAL A 138 12.03 3.60 -11.89
C VAL A 138 11.55 3.52 -10.43
N SER A 139 12.03 4.42 -9.58
CA SER A 139 11.62 4.51 -8.17
C SER A 139 10.13 4.82 -8.03
N LEU A 140 9.58 5.71 -8.87
CA LEU A 140 8.14 6.00 -8.92
C LEU A 140 7.33 4.76 -9.28
N PHE A 141 7.67 4.07 -10.37
CA PHE A 141 6.93 2.87 -10.79
C PHE A 141 7.14 1.64 -9.89
N THR A 142 8.23 1.62 -9.13
CA THR A 142 8.48 0.54 -8.17
C THR A 142 7.59 0.67 -6.93
N SER A 143 7.14 1.88 -6.60
CA SER A 143 6.30 2.17 -5.43
C SER A 143 4.98 1.37 -5.45
N PRO A 144 4.61 0.72 -4.33
CA PRO A 144 3.36 -0.04 -4.22
C PRO A 144 2.11 0.80 -4.50
N GLN A 145 2.09 2.04 -4.01
CA GLN A 145 1.00 2.98 -4.26
C GLN A 145 0.77 3.22 -5.75
N VAL A 146 1.85 3.40 -6.52
CA VAL A 146 1.76 3.66 -7.96
C VAL A 146 1.29 2.44 -8.72
N LYS A 147 1.81 1.26 -8.37
CA LYS A 147 1.33 -0.02 -8.93
C LYS A 147 -0.16 -0.23 -8.69
N PHE A 148 -0.64 0.10 -7.49
CA PHE A 148 -2.07 0.02 -7.15
C PHE A 148 -2.94 0.92 -8.04
N TYR A 149 -2.56 2.18 -8.25
CA TYR A 149 -3.33 3.08 -9.12
C TYR A 149 -3.31 2.63 -10.59
N TRP A 150 -2.17 2.16 -11.10
CA TRP A 150 -2.12 1.57 -12.45
C TRP A 150 -2.99 0.33 -12.57
N ASN A 151 -3.03 -0.51 -11.54
CA ASN A 151 -3.92 -1.67 -11.49
C ASN A 151 -5.40 -1.26 -11.56
N ILE A 152 -5.81 -0.27 -10.76
CA ILE A 152 -7.19 0.26 -10.81
C ILE A 152 -7.52 0.84 -12.19
N LEU A 153 -6.63 1.67 -12.74
CA LEU A 153 -6.85 2.32 -14.04
C LEU A 153 -6.95 1.29 -15.17
N SER A 154 -6.09 0.28 -15.15
CA SER A 154 -6.11 -0.86 -16.06
C SER A 154 -7.44 -1.61 -15.95
N TYR A 155 -7.89 -1.93 -14.73
CA TYR A 155 -9.14 -2.62 -14.50
C TYR A 155 -10.38 -1.82 -14.92
N PHE A 156 -10.39 -0.50 -14.67
CA PHE A 156 -11.45 0.37 -15.16
C PHE A 156 -11.49 0.42 -16.70
N SER A 157 -10.33 0.45 -17.33
CA SER A 157 -10.21 0.40 -18.80
C SER A 157 -10.69 -0.93 -19.37
N PHE A 158 -10.40 -2.05 -18.69
CA PHE A 158 -10.94 -3.37 -19.02
C PHE A 158 -12.47 -3.39 -18.94
N LEU A 159 -13.06 -2.86 -17.86
CA LEU A 159 -14.52 -2.76 -17.72
C LEU A 159 -15.16 -1.88 -18.80
N LEU A 160 -14.53 -0.76 -19.13
CA LEU A 160 -15.01 0.11 -20.20
C LEU A 160 -14.96 -0.60 -21.56
N LEU A 161 -13.84 -1.28 -21.86
CA LEU A 161 -13.71 -2.08 -23.07
C LEU A 161 -14.76 -3.20 -23.10
N PHE A 162 -14.97 -3.90 -21.99
CA PHE A 162 -15.96 -4.97 -21.89
C PHE A 162 -17.39 -4.44 -22.11
N SER A 163 -17.74 -3.31 -21.50
CA SER A 163 -19.02 -2.64 -21.70
C SER A 163 -19.23 -2.22 -23.17
N VAL A 164 -18.22 -1.62 -23.80
CA VAL A 164 -18.26 -1.23 -25.22
C VAL A 164 -18.49 -2.46 -26.11
N VAL A 165 -17.75 -3.55 -25.85
CA VAL A 165 -17.90 -4.82 -26.57
C VAL A 165 -19.31 -5.40 -26.43
N LEU A 166 -19.87 -5.40 -25.21
CA LEU A 166 -21.21 -5.94 -24.95
C LEU A 166 -22.34 -5.11 -25.58
N MET A 167 -22.19 -3.78 -25.60
CA MET A 167 -23.23 -2.87 -26.10
C MET A 167 -23.15 -2.64 -27.60
N ILE A 168 -21.96 -2.48 -28.19
CA ILE A 168 -21.77 -1.99 -29.57
C ILE A 168 -21.32 -3.12 -30.51
N ASP A 169 -20.34 -3.92 -30.11
CA ASP A 169 -19.63 -4.82 -31.03
C ASP A 169 -20.11 -6.28 -31.00
N PHE A 170 -21.27 -6.56 -30.42
CA PHE A 170 -21.79 -7.94 -30.26
C PHE A 170 -22.31 -8.52 -31.58
N GLN A 171 -21.40 -8.72 -32.55
CA GLN A 171 -21.64 -9.32 -33.85
C GLN A 171 -21.29 -10.82 -33.83
N ALA A 172 -21.82 -11.56 -34.82
CA ALA A 172 -21.59 -13.00 -34.94
C ALA A 172 -20.13 -13.34 -35.27
N THR A 173 -19.38 -12.41 -35.86
CA THR A 173 -17.93 -12.56 -36.11
C THR A 173 -17.13 -11.79 -35.07
N PRO A 174 -16.07 -12.38 -34.49
CA PRO A 174 -15.31 -11.73 -33.43
C PRO A 174 -14.59 -10.49 -33.97
N SER A 175 -14.80 -9.35 -33.31
CA SER A 175 -14.10 -8.11 -33.65
C SER A 175 -12.69 -8.08 -33.02
N TRP A 176 -11.80 -7.23 -33.52
CA TRP A 176 -10.47 -7.09 -32.92
C TRP A 176 -10.52 -6.57 -31.47
N ARG A 177 -11.54 -5.78 -31.11
CA ARG A 177 -11.79 -5.29 -29.75
C ARG A 177 -12.12 -6.44 -28.79
N GLU A 178 -12.84 -7.44 -29.29
CA GLU A 178 -13.13 -8.67 -28.55
C GLU A 178 -11.91 -9.54 -28.38
N GLY A 179 -11.08 -9.64 -29.42
CA GLY A 179 -9.77 -10.27 -29.31
C GLY A 179 -8.91 -9.64 -28.21
N LEU A 180 -8.88 -8.31 -28.15
CA LEU A 180 -8.20 -7.56 -27.08
C LEU A 180 -8.78 -7.89 -25.70
N LEU A 181 -10.11 -7.93 -25.58
CA LEU A 181 -10.80 -8.30 -24.33
C LEU A 181 -10.39 -9.71 -23.86
N TYR A 182 -10.29 -10.69 -24.77
CA TYR A 182 -9.91 -12.06 -24.42
C TYR A 182 -8.46 -12.16 -23.95
N VAL A 183 -7.52 -11.49 -24.64
CA VAL A 183 -6.12 -11.44 -24.22
C VAL A 183 -5.99 -10.77 -22.84
N TRP A 184 -6.75 -9.71 -22.60
CA TRP A 184 -6.76 -9.03 -21.31
C TRP A 184 -7.33 -9.93 -20.21
N PHE A 185 -8.46 -10.60 -20.47
CA PHE A 185 -9.03 -11.56 -19.53
C PHE A 185 -8.06 -12.69 -19.18
N ILE A 186 -7.37 -13.28 -20.17
CA ILE A 186 -6.35 -14.30 -19.92
C ILE A 186 -5.23 -13.74 -19.02
N SER A 187 -4.84 -12.48 -19.22
CA SER A 187 -3.85 -11.82 -18.36
C SER A 187 -4.34 -11.70 -16.90
N LEU A 188 -5.63 -11.40 -16.68
CA LEU A 188 -6.24 -11.41 -15.34
C LEU A 188 -6.23 -12.81 -14.72
N VAL A 189 -6.62 -13.84 -15.49
CA VAL A 189 -6.57 -15.23 -15.01
C VAL A 189 -5.16 -15.63 -14.61
N CYS A 190 -4.15 -15.28 -15.40
CA CYS A 190 -2.75 -15.54 -15.06
C CYS A 190 -2.32 -14.83 -13.76
N GLU A 191 -2.80 -13.62 -13.52
CA GLU A 191 -2.52 -12.87 -12.29
C GLU A 191 -3.13 -13.55 -11.05
N GLU A 192 -4.40 -13.96 -11.13
CA GLU A 192 -5.07 -14.71 -10.03
C GLU A 192 -4.39 -16.05 -9.76
N VAL A 193 -3.98 -16.76 -10.82
CA VAL A 193 -3.21 -18.01 -10.70
C VAL A 193 -1.85 -17.74 -10.04
N ARG A 194 -1.16 -16.65 -10.40
CA ARG A 194 0.10 -16.27 -9.77
C ARG A 194 -0.08 -16.01 -8.27
N GLN A 195 -1.14 -15.30 -7.87
CA GLN A 195 -1.43 -15.03 -6.46
C GLN A 195 -1.68 -16.31 -5.66
N LEU A 196 -2.41 -17.26 -6.24
CA LEU A 196 -2.63 -18.59 -5.65
C LEU A 196 -1.30 -19.33 -5.39
N PHE A 197 -0.29 -19.16 -6.26
CA PHE A 197 1.01 -19.83 -6.13
C PHE A 197 2.04 -19.08 -5.27
N HIS A 198 2.03 -17.74 -5.22
CA HIS A 198 3.12 -16.95 -4.64
C HIS A 198 3.29 -17.11 -3.11
N GLU A 199 2.23 -17.45 -2.37
CA GLU A 199 2.31 -17.75 -0.93
C GLU A 199 2.77 -19.19 -0.65
N GLN A 200 3.96 -19.60 -1.10
CA GLN A 200 4.47 -20.95 -0.86
C GLN A 200 5.24 -21.03 0.48
N ASP A 201 4.55 -20.71 1.58
CA ASP A 201 5.03 -20.98 2.94
C ASP A 201 4.56 -22.38 3.37
N GLY A 202 5.24 -23.45 2.94
CA GLY A 202 5.30 -24.80 3.56
C GLY A 202 4.04 -25.56 4.04
N PHE A 203 2.84 -24.97 4.03
CA PHE A 203 1.60 -25.53 4.53
C PHE A 203 0.91 -26.32 3.43
N GLY A 204 0.31 -27.45 3.80
CA GLY A 204 -0.36 -28.35 2.84
C GLY A 204 -1.44 -27.64 2.02
N PHE A 205 -1.45 -27.91 0.71
CA PHE A 205 -2.34 -27.29 -0.29
C PHE A 205 -3.82 -27.19 0.14
N ARG A 206 -4.33 -28.17 0.89
CA ARG A 206 -5.72 -28.22 1.37
C ARG A 206 -6.07 -27.10 2.33
N LYS A 207 -5.22 -26.81 3.32
CA LYS A 207 -5.48 -25.76 4.32
C LYS A 207 -5.42 -24.36 3.70
N LYS A 208 -4.57 -24.21 2.68
CA LYS A 208 -4.45 -22.98 1.88
C LYS A 208 -5.66 -22.76 0.97
N ALA A 209 -6.10 -23.80 0.25
CA ALA A 209 -7.31 -23.73 -0.57
C ALA A 209 -8.54 -23.41 0.29
N ASP A 210 -8.64 -23.99 1.48
CA ASP A 210 -9.70 -23.70 2.44
C ASP A 210 -9.68 -22.22 2.86
N MET A 211 -8.53 -21.67 3.25
CA MET A 211 -8.41 -20.24 3.58
C MET A 211 -8.76 -19.32 2.40
N TYR A 212 -8.33 -19.68 1.18
CA TYR A 212 -8.64 -18.91 -0.04
C TYR A 212 -10.14 -18.92 -0.36
N ILE A 213 -10.80 -20.08 -0.24
CA ILE A 213 -12.24 -20.23 -0.50
C ILE A 213 -13.08 -19.55 0.59
N ASN A 214 -12.59 -19.46 1.83
CA ASN A 214 -13.32 -18.77 2.90
C ASN A 214 -13.40 -17.25 2.70
N ASP A 215 -12.57 -16.67 1.83
CA ASP A 215 -12.66 -15.25 1.49
C ASP A 215 -13.75 -15.01 0.43
N MET A 216 -14.80 -14.28 0.81
CA MET A 216 -15.90 -13.92 -0.07
C MET A 216 -15.43 -13.20 -1.35
N TRP A 217 -14.35 -12.43 -1.25
CA TRP A 217 -13.83 -11.67 -2.40
C TRP A 217 -13.15 -12.57 -3.43
N ASN A 218 -12.46 -13.60 -2.98
CA ASN A 218 -11.83 -14.60 -3.86
C ASN A 218 -12.88 -15.49 -4.53
N ILE A 219 -13.97 -15.82 -3.82
CA ILE A 219 -15.12 -16.53 -4.43
C ILE A 219 -15.69 -15.71 -5.60
N LEU A 220 -15.84 -14.39 -5.43
CA LEU A 220 -16.36 -13.51 -6.46
C LEU A 220 -15.48 -13.52 -7.73
N ASP A 221 -14.15 -13.54 -7.55
CA ASP A 221 -13.20 -13.61 -8.67
C ASP A 221 -13.30 -14.95 -9.40
N VAL A 222 -13.31 -16.06 -8.68
CA VAL A 222 -13.46 -17.41 -9.26
C VAL A 222 -14.79 -17.54 -10.00
N LEU A 223 -15.88 -17.01 -9.42
CA LEU A 223 -17.19 -16.99 -10.05
C LEU A 223 -17.19 -16.19 -11.36
N SER A 224 -16.55 -15.02 -11.37
CA SER A 224 -16.44 -14.19 -12.59
C SER A 224 -15.63 -14.89 -13.70
N ILE A 225 -14.52 -15.54 -13.35
CA ILE A 225 -13.71 -16.30 -14.31
C ILE A 225 -14.52 -17.44 -14.92
N LEU A 226 -15.24 -18.19 -14.08
CA LEU A 226 -16.06 -19.32 -14.53
C LEU A 226 -17.22 -18.85 -15.44
N LEU A 227 -17.93 -17.80 -15.05
CA LEU A 227 -19.03 -17.25 -15.83
C LEU A 227 -18.56 -16.66 -17.15
N PHE A 228 -17.41 -15.98 -17.18
CA PHE A 228 -16.82 -15.49 -18.42
C PHE A 228 -16.49 -16.64 -19.38
N ILE A 229 -15.86 -17.72 -18.90
CA ILE A 229 -15.55 -18.90 -19.73
C ILE A 229 -16.82 -19.55 -20.30
N ILE A 230 -17.85 -19.73 -19.46
CA ILE A 230 -19.14 -20.28 -19.90
C ILE A 230 -19.82 -19.35 -20.92
N GLY A 231 -19.81 -18.04 -20.65
CA GLY A 231 -20.33 -17.02 -21.56
C GLY A 231 -19.65 -17.04 -22.92
N LEU A 232 -18.33 -17.21 -22.95
CA LEU A 232 -17.56 -17.37 -24.19
C LEU A 232 -17.89 -18.68 -24.92
N ALA A 233 -18.01 -19.80 -24.21
CA ALA A 233 -18.38 -21.07 -24.83
C ALA A 233 -19.77 -21.01 -25.49
N PHE A 234 -20.73 -20.36 -24.83
CA PHE A 234 -22.08 -20.17 -25.36
C PHE A 234 -22.09 -19.17 -26.52
N ARG A 235 -21.22 -18.16 -26.48
CA ARG A 235 -21.04 -17.22 -27.58
C ARG A 235 -20.51 -17.90 -28.85
N LEU A 236 -19.58 -18.85 -28.72
CA LEU A 236 -19.05 -19.64 -29.84
C LEU A 236 -20.11 -20.60 -30.42
N THR A 237 -21.19 -20.86 -29.68
CA THR A 237 -22.29 -21.73 -30.10
C THR A 237 -23.42 -20.92 -30.73
N THR A 238 -23.62 -21.04 -32.05
CA THR A 238 -24.63 -20.27 -32.80
C THR A 238 -26.06 -20.39 -32.27
N ARG A 239 -26.43 -21.56 -31.72
CA ARG A 239 -27.75 -21.81 -31.11
C ARG A 239 -27.97 -21.08 -29.78
N LEU A 240 -26.90 -20.79 -29.04
CA LEU A 240 -26.95 -20.25 -27.67
C LEU A 240 -26.45 -18.81 -27.60
N PHE A 241 -26.31 -18.12 -28.73
CA PHE A 241 -25.74 -16.77 -28.81
C PHE A 241 -26.43 -15.75 -27.88
N TYR A 242 -27.77 -15.76 -27.83
CA TYR A 242 -28.52 -14.87 -26.93
C TYR A 242 -28.29 -15.22 -25.46
N ALA A 243 -28.28 -16.51 -25.11
CA ALA A 243 -27.98 -16.97 -23.75
C ALA A 243 -26.55 -16.59 -23.33
N GLY A 244 -25.57 -16.73 -24.23
CA GLY A 244 -24.19 -16.29 -24.01
C GLY A 244 -24.10 -14.78 -23.74
N LYS A 245 -24.85 -13.96 -24.48
CA LYS A 245 -24.93 -12.51 -24.21
C LYS A 245 -25.47 -12.22 -22.81
N VAL A 246 -26.54 -12.89 -22.40
CA VAL A 246 -27.13 -12.71 -21.06
C VAL A 246 -26.14 -13.10 -19.96
N ILE A 247 -25.45 -14.23 -20.11
CA ILE A 247 -24.43 -14.69 -19.15
C ILE A 247 -23.30 -13.66 -19.05
N LEU A 248 -22.79 -13.15 -20.17
CA LEU A 248 -21.73 -12.13 -20.16
C LEU A 248 -22.20 -10.80 -19.56
N CYS A 249 -23.48 -10.44 -19.68
CA CYS A 249 -24.03 -9.27 -18.99
C CYS A 249 -24.08 -9.46 -17.46
N ILE A 250 -24.47 -10.64 -16.98
CA ILE A 250 -24.45 -10.96 -15.55
C ILE A 250 -23.01 -10.94 -15.03
N ASP A 251 -22.09 -11.50 -15.80
CA ASP A 251 -20.67 -11.51 -15.49
C ASP A 251 -20.06 -10.10 -15.43
N PHE A 252 -20.44 -9.20 -16.34
CA PHE A 252 -20.07 -7.78 -16.26
C PHE A 252 -20.51 -7.12 -14.95
N ILE A 253 -21.70 -7.46 -14.44
CA ILE A 253 -22.16 -6.94 -13.13
C ILE A 253 -21.24 -7.45 -12.01
N ILE A 254 -20.82 -8.71 -12.05
CA ILE A 254 -19.91 -9.29 -11.05
C ILE A 254 -18.54 -8.60 -11.10
N PHE A 255 -17.99 -8.36 -12.28
CA PHE A 255 -16.77 -7.55 -12.41
C PHE A 255 -16.96 -6.11 -11.91
N CYS A 256 -18.13 -5.49 -12.10
CA CYS A 256 -18.43 -4.18 -11.51
C CYS A 256 -18.51 -4.24 -9.97
N LEU A 257 -19.05 -5.30 -9.38
CA LEU A 257 -19.05 -5.51 -7.93
C LEU A 257 -17.63 -5.65 -7.38
N ARG A 258 -16.73 -6.30 -8.12
CA ARG A 258 -15.30 -6.38 -7.78
C ARG A 258 -14.63 -5.00 -7.82
N LEU A 259 -14.98 -4.12 -8.77
CA LEU A 259 -14.53 -2.72 -8.74
C LEU A 259 -14.96 -2.02 -7.44
N MET A 260 -16.23 -2.20 -7.05
CA MET A 260 -16.76 -1.64 -5.80
C MET A 260 -16.00 -2.19 -4.59
N ALA A 261 -15.67 -3.49 -4.58
CA ALA A 261 -14.83 -4.10 -3.55
C ALA A 261 -13.47 -3.41 -3.42
N ILE A 262 -12.77 -3.22 -4.55
CA ILE A 262 -11.47 -2.53 -4.58
C ILE A 262 -11.61 -1.09 -4.06
N PHE A 263 -12.72 -0.40 -4.36
CA PHE A 263 -12.96 0.93 -3.82
C PHE A 263 -13.32 0.92 -2.33
N ILE A 264 -14.11 -0.05 -1.86
CA ILE A 264 -14.38 -0.24 -0.43
C ILE A 264 -13.05 -0.48 0.29
N ILE A 265 -12.23 -1.38 -0.24
CA ILE A 265 -10.88 -1.66 0.23
C ILE A 265 -10.01 -0.40 0.17
N SER A 266 -10.07 0.41 -0.88
CA SER A 266 -9.33 1.69 -0.95
C SER A 266 -9.82 2.71 0.09
N LYS A 267 -11.11 2.65 0.46
CA LYS A 267 -11.72 3.50 1.49
C LYS A 267 -11.46 2.97 2.90
N THR A 268 -11.33 1.65 3.09
CA THR A 268 -11.04 1.00 4.37
C THR A 268 -9.53 0.90 4.64
N LEU A 269 -8.69 0.77 3.61
CA LEU A 269 -7.22 0.81 3.67
C LEU A 269 -6.67 2.23 3.74
N GLY A 270 -7.50 3.28 3.58
CA GLY A 270 -7.07 4.63 3.89
C GLY A 270 -6.77 4.75 5.39
N PRO A 271 -5.51 4.91 5.84
CA PRO A 271 -5.18 5.04 7.26
C PRO A 271 -5.84 6.28 7.90
N LYS A 272 -6.16 7.29 7.08
CA LYS A 272 -6.84 8.52 7.51
C LYS A 272 -8.34 8.38 7.76
N ILE A 273 -9.05 7.40 7.18
CA ILE A 273 -10.52 7.33 7.28
C ILE A 273 -10.98 6.54 8.52
N ILE A 274 -10.21 5.57 9.01
CA ILE A 274 -10.49 4.90 10.30
C ILE A 274 -10.32 5.89 11.47
N ILE A 275 -9.38 6.84 11.35
CA ILE A 275 -9.22 7.95 12.30
C ILE A 275 -10.40 8.92 12.23
N VAL A 276 -10.90 9.28 11.04
CA VAL A 276 -12.10 10.12 10.89
C VAL A 276 -13.36 9.42 11.41
N ARG A 277 -13.50 8.10 11.20
CA ARG A 277 -14.61 7.34 11.78
C ARG A 277 -14.56 7.27 13.32
N ARG A 278 -13.36 7.38 13.93
CA ARG A 278 -13.19 7.58 15.38
C ARG A 278 -13.38 9.04 15.86
N MET A 279 -13.27 10.03 14.97
CA MET A 279 -13.53 11.44 15.31
C MET A 279 -15.01 11.83 15.17
N ASP A 280 -15.74 11.28 14.19
CA ASP A 280 -17.19 11.48 14.05
C ASP A 280 -18.01 10.70 15.10
N THR A 281 -17.44 9.65 15.67
CA THR A 281 -18.02 8.93 16.81
C THR A 281 -17.41 9.47 18.10
N GLY A 282 -17.76 10.70 18.45
CA GLY A 282 -17.22 11.43 19.59
C GLY A 282 -17.32 10.66 20.92
N THR A 283 -16.23 10.03 21.33
CA THR A 283 -15.91 9.84 22.75
C THR A 283 -14.87 10.89 23.13
N VAL A 284 -15.39 12.01 23.63
CA VAL A 284 -14.65 13.07 24.32
C VAL A 284 -13.68 12.43 25.34
N PRO A 285 -12.38 12.74 25.32
CA PRO A 285 -11.50 12.40 26.43
C PRO A 285 -11.91 13.27 27.61
N SER A 286 -12.50 12.65 28.64
CA SER A 286 -12.71 13.32 29.92
C SER A 286 -11.36 13.43 30.63
N ASP A 287 -10.58 14.45 30.28
CA ASP A 287 -9.52 14.93 31.17
C ASP A 287 -10.16 15.42 32.46
N LYS A 288 -9.91 14.72 33.57
CA LYS A 288 -9.96 15.33 34.90
C LYS A 288 -8.53 15.51 35.40
N PRO A 289 -8.09 16.73 35.69
CA PRO A 289 -6.87 16.95 36.44
C PRO A 289 -7.17 16.56 37.90
N THR A 290 -6.49 15.55 38.42
CA THR A 290 -6.50 15.29 39.87
C THR A 290 -5.67 16.39 40.52
N ALA A 291 -6.36 17.44 40.94
CA ALA A 291 -5.80 18.49 41.77
C ALA A 291 -5.30 17.91 43.09
N GLN A 292 -4.12 18.38 43.51
CA GLN A 292 -3.66 18.33 44.88
C GLN A 292 -4.74 18.90 45.80
N GLN A 293 -5.06 18.16 46.87
CA GLN A 293 -5.59 18.77 48.08
C GLN A 293 -4.91 18.14 49.28
N THR A 294 -3.85 18.82 49.72
CA THR A 294 -3.50 18.91 51.14
C THR A 294 -4.69 19.52 51.87
N ASP A 295 -5.22 18.85 52.88
CA ASP A 295 -5.27 19.41 54.23
C ASP A 295 -5.76 18.40 55.27
N SER A 296 -5.01 18.44 56.37
CA SER A 296 -5.30 17.95 57.71
C SER A 296 -6.71 18.27 58.22
N THR A 297 -7.33 17.36 58.98
CA THR A 297 -7.77 17.59 60.38
C THR A 297 -8.46 16.35 61.01
N TRP A 298 -7.92 15.94 62.17
CA TRP A 298 -8.49 15.29 63.36
C TRP A 298 -9.86 14.57 63.33
N SER A 299 -9.91 13.32 63.84
CA SER A 299 -10.52 12.98 65.16
C SER A 299 -10.68 11.47 65.40
N LEU A 300 -10.25 11.03 66.59
CA LEU A 300 -10.39 9.74 67.28
C LEU A 300 -9.38 8.63 66.95
#